data_AF-A0A532UF43-F1
#
_entry.id   AF-A0A532UF43-F1
#
_cell.length_a   1.000
_cell.length_b   1.000
_cell.length_c   1.000
_cell.angle_alpha   90.00
_cell.angle_beta   90.00
_cell.angle_gamma   90.00
#
_symmetry.space_group_name_H-M   'P 1'
#
loop_
_entity.id
_entity.type
_entity.pdbx_description
1 polymer ?
#
loop_
_entity_poly.entity_id
_entity_poly.type
_entity_poly.pdbx_seq_one_letter_code
_entity_poly.pdbx_strand_id
1 'polypeptide(L)' 'MSPFLPARYGAGIILHIREIEGRDAELSFSSRKSLAPIRRVDEVNVLEEALTENKPKLSFKPYQTKFVRLLF' A
#
# COMPACT_ATOMS: atom_id res chain seq x y z
N MET A 1 0.20 -0.34 -18.44
CA MET A 1 -0.19 -1.10 -17.22
C MET A 1 -0.63 -0.08 -16.19
N SER A 2 -1.88 -0.13 -15.71
CA SER A 2 -2.39 0.83 -14.73
C SER A 2 -1.77 0.58 -13.34
N PRO A 3 -1.39 1.61 -12.57
CA PRO A 3 -0.67 1.45 -11.30
C PRO A 3 -1.55 1.00 -10.11
N PHE A 4 -2.85 0.81 -10.32
CA PHE A 4 -3.83 0.40 -9.32
C PHE A 4 -4.79 -0.63 -9.92
N LEU A 5 -5.18 -1.61 -9.10
CA LEU A 5 -6.19 -2.61 -9.43
C LEU A 5 -7.20 -2.69 -8.27
N PRO A 6 -8.49 -2.93 -8.55
CA PRO A 6 -9.47 -3.28 -7.52
C PRO A 6 -9.04 -4.56 -6.78
N ALA A 7 -9.30 -4.64 -5.47
CA ALA A 7 -9.04 -5.86 -4.71
C ALA A 7 -9.89 -7.03 -5.22
N ARG A 8 -9.28 -8.21 -5.38
CA ARG A 8 -9.92 -9.43 -5.87
C ARG A 8 -11.14 -9.87 -5.05
N TYR A 9 -11.15 -9.57 -3.75
CA TYR A 9 -12.22 -9.99 -2.83
C TYR A 9 -13.11 -8.85 -2.33
N GLY A 10 -13.19 -7.73 -3.07
CA GLY A 10 -14.33 -6.81 -2.98
C GLY A 10 -14.29 -5.74 -1.89
N ALA A 11 -13.14 -5.45 -1.28
CA ALA A 11 -13.00 -4.26 -0.45
C ALA A 11 -11.63 -3.61 -0.63
N GLY A 12 -11.63 -2.37 -1.12
CA GLY A 12 -10.44 -1.52 -1.19
C GLY A 12 -9.69 -1.51 -2.53
N ILE A 13 -8.56 -0.82 -2.50
CA ILE A 13 -7.64 -0.63 -3.63
C ILE A 13 -6.33 -1.33 -3.31
N ILE A 14 -5.80 -2.10 -4.27
CA ILE A 14 -4.44 -2.64 -4.20
C ILE A 14 -3.48 -1.69 -4.90
N LEU A 15 -2.48 -1.24 -4.15
CA LEU A 15 -1.36 -0.44 -4.64
C LEU A 15 -0.13 -1.32 -4.76
N HIS A 16 0.57 -1.17 -5.88
CA HIS A 16 1.89 -1.74 -6.10
C HIS A 16 2.91 -0.59 -6.04
N ILE A 17 3.73 -0.58 -5.01
CA ILE A 17 4.67 0.52 -4.73
C ILE A 17 6.08 -0.01 -4.79
N ARG A 18 6.94 0.68 -5.54
CA ARG A 18 8.34 0.33 -5.71
C ARG A 18 9.22 1.54 -5.41
N GLU A 19 10.24 1.33 -4.59
CA GLU A 19 11.35 2.25 -4.43
C GLU A 19 12.25 2.21 -5.69
N ILE A 20 12.61 3.36 -6.25
CA ILE A 20 13.31 3.43 -7.55
C ILE A 20 14.63 4.21 -7.52
N GLU A 21 14.92 4.93 -6.44
CA GLU A 21 16.11 5.76 -6.26
C GLU A 21 17.28 4.97 -5.66
N GLY A 22 17.06 3.74 -5.21
CA GLY A 22 18.11 2.87 -4.67
C GLY A 22 18.52 3.24 -3.26
N ARG A 23 17.64 3.87 -2.47
CA ARG A 23 17.87 4.26 -1.08
C ARG A 23 16.74 3.81 -0.15
N ASP A 24 17.01 3.79 1.15
CA ASP A 24 15.95 3.59 2.14
C ASP A 24 14.90 4.73 2.03
N ALA A 25 13.62 4.38 2.07
CA ALA A 25 12.51 5.33 1.93
C ALA A 25 11.36 5.01 2.89
N GLU A 26 10.55 6.03 3.22
CA GLU A 26 9.36 5.88 4.08
C GLU A 26 8.16 6.56 3.42
N LEU A 27 7.02 5.87 3.41
CA LEU A 27 5.74 6.37 2.92
C LEU A 27 4.70 6.34 4.05
N SER A 28 4.08 7.48 4.34
CA SER A 28 3.00 7.59 5.33
C SER A 28 1.65 7.78 4.65
N PHE A 29 0.64 7.04 5.11
CA PHE A 29 -0.74 7.13 4.60
C PHE A 29 -1.61 8.08 5.45
N SER A 30 -1.01 8.79 6.41
CA SER A 30 -1.66 9.77 7.26
C SER A 30 -1.98 11.07 6.49
N SER A 31 -2.95 11.05 5.58
CA SER A 31 -3.43 12.26 4.89
C SER A 31 -4.73 12.78 5.52
N ARG A 32 -4.68 13.94 6.18
CA ARG A 32 -5.85 14.66 6.70
C ARG A 32 -6.67 15.38 5.60
N LYS A 33 -6.24 15.36 4.33
CA LYS A 33 -6.84 16.14 3.24
C LYS A 33 -7.49 15.28 2.13
N SER A 34 -7.63 13.97 2.33
CA SER A 34 -8.30 13.11 1.35
C SER A 34 -9.83 13.24 1.44
N LEU A 35 -10.51 13.32 0.30
CA LEU A 35 -11.98 13.28 0.21
C LEU A 35 -12.55 11.92 0.66
N ALA A 36 -11.74 10.86 0.62
CA ALA A 36 -12.06 9.54 1.17
C ALA A 36 -11.03 9.18 2.26
N PRO A 37 -11.41 9.16 3.55
CA PRO A 37 -10.48 8.82 4.62
C PRO A 37 -10.07 7.35 4.51
N ILE A 38 -8.76 7.10 4.51
CA ILE A 38 -8.24 5.73 4.57
C ILE A 38 -8.47 5.21 5.99
N ARG A 39 -9.32 4.18 6.13
CA ARG A 39 -9.63 3.55 7.42
C ARG A 39 -8.58 2.55 7.84
N ARG A 40 -7.98 1.85 6.88
CA ARG A 40 -7.03 0.76 7.15
C ARG A 40 -6.09 0.55 5.98
N VAL A 41 -4.84 0.25 6.33
CA VAL A 41 -3.74 -0.02 5.39
C VAL A 41 -3.16 -1.37 5.76
N ASP A 42 -3.21 -2.35 4.85
CA ASP A 42 -2.59 -3.65 5.05
C ASP A 42 -1.44 -3.84 4.07
N GLU A 43 -0.31 -4.37 4.52
CA GLU A 43 0.72 -4.93 3.64
C GLU A 43 0.30 -6.35 3.25
N VAL A 44 0.20 -6.62 1.95
CA VAL A 44 -0.26 -7.89 1.40
C VAL A 44 0.81 -8.51 0.52
N ASN A 45 0.68 -9.80 0.21
CA ASN A 45 1.48 -10.43 -0.83
C ASN A 45 0.82 -10.24 -2.22
N VAL A 46 1.43 -10.80 -3.26
CA VAL A 46 0.92 -10.74 -4.65
C VAL A 46 -0.44 -11.44 -4.85
N LEU A 47 -0.83 -12.31 -3.91
CA LEU A 47 -2.14 -12.97 -3.89
C LEU A 47 -3.17 -12.18 -3.07
N GLU A 48 -2.82 -10.98 -2.60
CA GLU A 48 -3.62 -10.11 -1.73
C GLU A 48 -3.87 -10.67 -0.32
N GLU A 49 -3.08 -11.66 0.10
CA GLU A 49 -3.14 -12.20 1.46
C GLU A 49 -2.38 -11.27 2.41
N ALA A 50 -2.96 -11.00 3.59
CA ALA A 50 -2.37 -10.08 4.55
C ALA A 50 -1.07 -10.64 5.13
N LEU A 51 0.02 -9.88 4.98
CA LEU A 51 1.30 -10.13 5.66
C LEU A 51 1.37 -9.35 6.97
N THR A 52 0.84 -8.13 6.97
CA THR A 52 0.76 -7.28 8.16
C THR A 52 -0.42 -6.33 8.02
N GLU A 53 -1.21 -6.21 9.09
CA GLU A 53 -2.44 -5.42 9.09
C GLU A 53 -2.25 -4.06 9.76
N ASN A 54 -3.08 -3.09 9.37
CA ASN A 54 -3.16 -1.75 9.98
C ASN A 54 -1.82 -1.02 10.14
N LYS A 55 -1.09 -0.91 9.02
CA LYS A 55 0.24 -0.35 8.92
C LYS A 55 0.20 1.05 8.31
N PRO A 56 0.06 2.13 9.10
CA PRO A 56 -0.10 3.50 8.58
C PRO A 56 1.15 4.05 7.89
N LYS A 57 2.30 3.37 8.01
CA LYS A 57 3.56 3.73 7.39
C LYS A 57 4.30 2.53 6.83
N LEU A 58 4.90 2.69 5.66
CA LEU A 58 5.72 1.68 5.00
C LEU A 58 7.15 2.16 4.86
N SER A 59 8.08 1.35 5.36
CA SER A 59 9.49 1.48 5.05
C SER A 59 9.86 0.60 3.85
N PHE A 60 10.74 1.12 3.02
CA PHE A 60 11.29 0.47 1.85
C PHE A 60 12.81 0.42 1.95
N LYS A 61 13.39 -0.72 1.56
CA LYS A 61 14.81 -0.86 1.23
C LYS A 61 15.07 -0.52 -0.25
N PRO A 62 16.33 -0.28 -0.67
CA PRO A 62 16.68 -0.01 -2.05
C PRO A 62 16.04 -1.01 -3.01
N TYR A 63 15.32 -0.50 -4.02
CA TYR A 63 14.61 -1.25 -5.05
C TYR A 63 13.52 -2.20 -4.54
N GLN A 64 13.11 -2.10 -3.27
CA GLN A 64 12.09 -2.95 -2.70
C GLN A 64 10.72 -2.64 -3.29
N THR A 65 9.97 -3.71 -3.53
CA THR A 65 8.57 -3.67 -3.94
C THR A 65 7.68 -4.13 -2.80
N LYS A 66 6.55 -3.45 -2.60
CA LYS A 66 5.50 -3.85 -1.66
C LYS A 66 4.11 -3.75 -2.29
N PHE A 67 3.20 -4.62 -1.85
CA PHE A 67 1.79 -4.56 -2.19
C PHE A 67 0.99 -4.11 -0.97
N VAL A 68 0.05 -3.20 -1.18
CA VAL A 68 -0.67 -2.53 -0.10
C VAL A 68 -2.15 -2.52 -0.41
N ARG A 69 -2.98 -2.98 0.53
CA ARG A 69 -4.43 -2.84 0.44
C ARG A 69 -4.89 -1.63 1.25
N LEU A 70 -5.56 -0.70 0.58
CA LEU A 70 -6.20 0.46 1.21
C LEU A 70 -7.70 0.23 1.33
N LEU A 71 -8.23 0.35 2.55
CA LEU A 71 -9.66 0.34 2.83
C LEU A 71 -10.12 1.76 3.22
N PHE A 72 -11.26 2.19 2.70
CA PHE A 72 -11.84 3.53 2.88
C PHE A 72 -13.16 3.47 3.66
#